data_AF-A0A2V8RKP4-F1
#
_entry.id   AF-A0A2V8RKP4-F1
#
_cell.length_a   1.000
_cell.length_b   1.000
_cell.length_c   1.000
_cell.angle_alpha   90.00
_cell.angle_beta   90.00
_cell.angle_gamma   90.00
#
_symmetry.space_group_name_H-M   'P 1'
#
loop_
_entity.id
_entity.type
_entity.pdbx_description
1 polymer ?
#
loop_
_entity_poly.entity_id
_entity_poly.type
_entity_poly.pdbx_seq_one_letter_code
_entity_poly.pdbx_strand_id
1 'polypeptide(L)'
;MIDTPDEYWQEEIVGGLLDFGHDTQAELFWQLHSQEELYEEGPLEDLGLYLSRGLAILNYAAKGKRIYLHAKPFVWKPRIVLTVALSEELTEATSDDDSSSSRGIGRVISSDVADYERFYLGMAQAYYYPEDQALVLWECDVFHLTKHTEEDLGDGAFFVTLWQRFESMLRERFPATKLIVTPGWEPGYSSEEWRAFLKRQGYAPDEEHKRTFIKLLDSA
;
A
#
# COMPACT_ATOMS: atom_id res chain seq x y z
N MET A 1 -24.33 -8.11 -7.38
CA MET A 1 -23.47 -8.43 -8.54
C MET A 1 -22.49 -9.45 -7.98
N ILE A 2 -22.53 -10.69 -8.44
CA ILE A 2 -21.59 -11.71 -7.97
C ILE A 2 -20.26 -11.35 -8.62
N ASP A 3 -19.29 -10.95 -7.82
CA ASP A 3 -17.93 -10.64 -8.26
C ASP A 3 -17.35 -11.93 -8.82
N THR A 4 -17.31 -12.05 -10.15
CA THR A 4 -16.63 -13.17 -10.80
C THR A 4 -15.17 -13.12 -10.37
N PRO A 5 -14.57 -14.20 -9.84
CA PRO A 5 -13.19 -14.17 -9.39
C PRO A 5 -12.29 -13.71 -10.54
N ASP A 6 -11.62 -12.57 -10.36
CA ASP A 6 -10.59 -12.10 -11.28
C ASP A 6 -9.40 -13.06 -11.19
N GLU A 7 -9.25 -13.92 -12.20
CA GLU A 7 -8.22 -14.98 -12.28
C GLU A 7 -6.79 -14.43 -12.21
N TYR A 8 -6.60 -13.12 -12.38
CA TYR A 8 -5.31 -12.47 -12.21
C TYR A 8 -4.81 -12.55 -10.76
N TRP A 9 -5.71 -12.39 -9.78
CA TRP A 9 -5.37 -12.39 -8.36
C TRP A 9 -5.39 -13.81 -7.80
N GLN A 10 -4.22 -14.29 -7.42
CA GLN A 10 -3.99 -15.69 -7.07
C GLN A 10 -4.07 -15.93 -5.56
N GLU A 11 -3.71 -14.93 -4.76
CA GLU A 11 -3.55 -15.08 -3.33
C GLU A 11 -4.12 -13.88 -2.55
N GLU A 12 -4.58 -14.14 -1.34
CA GLU A 12 -4.96 -13.14 -0.35
C GLU A 12 -4.20 -13.42 0.95
N ILE A 13 -3.47 -12.42 1.47
CA ILE A 13 -2.63 -12.56 2.66
C ILE A 13 -3.00 -11.49 3.69
N VAL A 14 -3.07 -11.88 4.96
CA VAL A 14 -3.27 -10.95 6.08
C VAL A 14 -2.00 -10.10 6.25
N GLY A 15 -2.16 -8.78 6.14
CA GLY A 15 -1.10 -7.76 6.28
C GLY A 15 -0.98 -7.17 7.68
N GLY A 16 -1.83 -7.60 8.62
CA GLY A 16 -1.85 -7.13 10.01
C GLY A 16 -2.97 -6.11 10.27
N LEU A 17 -2.85 -5.35 11.36
CA LEU A 17 -3.81 -4.30 11.71
C LEU A 17 -3.34 -2.94 11.21
N LEU A 18 -4.30 -2.17 10.70
CA LEU A 18 -4.13 -0.80 10.25
C LEU A 18 -4.97 0.11 11.13
N ASP A 19 -4.34 1.18 11.63
CA ASP A 19 -4.98 2.20 12.46
C ASP A 19 -5.37 3.38 11.57
N PHE A 20 -6.65 3.70 11.55
CA PHE A 20 -7.21 4.84 10.82
C PHE A 20 -7.43 6.06 11.74
N GLY A 21 -7.00 5.99 12.99
CA GLY A 21 -7.28 6.99 14.03
C GLY A 21 -8.69 6.84 14.61
N HIS A 22 -9.00 7.66 15.62
CA HIS A 22 -10.34 7.75 16.25
C HIS A 22 -10.95 6.39 16.63
N ASP A 23 -10.16 5.53 17.27
CA ASP A 23 -10.54 4.17 17.70
C ASP A 23 -10.99 3.23 16.56
N THR A 24 -10.64 3.55 15.30
CA THR A 24 -10.97 2.73 14.14
C THR A 24 -9.76 1.95 13.69
N GLN A 25 -9.81 0.62 13.89
CA GLN A 25 -8.83 -0.32 13.36
C GLN A 25 -9.50 -1.24 12.35
N ALA A 26 -8.77 -1.61 11.31
CA ALA A 26 -9.19 -2.67 10.40
C ALA A 26 -8.03 -3.63 10.12
N GLU A 27 -8.38 -4.87 9.80
CA GLU A 27 -7.43 -5.83 9.30
C GLU A 27 -7.09 -5.50 7.85
N LEU A 28 -5.79 -5.28 7.60
CA LEU A 28 -5.20 -5.09 6.29
C LEU A 28 -5.04 -6.45 5.61
N PHE A 29 -5.42 -6.52 4.35
CA PHE A 29 -5.20 -7.66 3.48
C PHE A 29 -4.41 -7.21 2.26
N TRP A 30 -3.66 -8.15 1.68
CA TRP A 30 -2.98 -7.99 0.40
C TRP A 30 -3.56 -8.96 -0.60
N GLN A 31 -4.10 -8.44 -1.68
CA GLN A 31 -4.40 -9.25 -2.85
C GLN A 31 -3.15 -9.31 -3.73
N LEU A 32 -2.68 -10.50 -4.06
CA LEU A 32 -1.40 -10.71 -4.73
C LEU A 32 -1.56 -11.47 -6.05
N HIS A 33 -0.78 -11.01 -7.02
CA HIS A 33 -0.45 -11.73 -8.24
C HIS A 33 1.05 -11.98 -8.25
N SER A 34 1.47 -13.19 -8.61
CA SER A 34 2.87 -13.53 -8.78
C SER A 34 3.11 -14.24 -10.10
N GLN A 35 4.23 -13.91 -10.75
CA GLN A 35 4.63 -14.51 -12.01
C GLN A 35 6.15 -14.67 -12.07
N GLU A 36 6.62 -15.84 -12.53
CA GLU A 36 8.03 -16.02 -12.88
C GLU A 36 8.28 -15.42 -14.27
N GLU A 37 9.32 -14.60 -14.37
CA GLU A 37 9.72 -13.93 -15.61
C GLU A 37 11.19 -14.21 -15.92
N LEU A 38 11.52 -14.25 -17.20
CA LEU A 38 12.90 -14.24 -17.68
C LEU A 38 13.35 -12.80 -17.90
N TYR A 39 14.61 -12.51 -17.58
CA TYR A 39 15.25 -11.25 -17.93
C TYR A 39 16.56 -11.51 -18.67
N GLU A 40 16.87 -10.67 -19.67
CA GLU A 40 18.00 -10.85 -20.59
C GLU A 40 19.12 -9.82 -20.42
N GLU A 41 18.84 -8.71 -19.72
CA GLU A 41 19.79 -7.66 -19.35
C GLU A 41 19.91 -7.58 -17.82
N GLY A 42 20.90 -6.87 -17.28
CA GLY A 42 21.12 -6.82 -15.83
C GLY A 42 19.84 -6.44 -15.06
N PRO A 43 19.60 -6.99 -13.84
CA PRO A 43 18.30 -7.04 -13.18
C PRO A 43 17.61 -5.67 -12.95
N LEU A 44 18.35 -4.58 -13.04
CA LEU A 44 17.88 -3.23 -12.73
C LEU A 44 17.81 -2.31 -13.95
N GLU A 45 18.44 -2.69 -15.06
CA GLU A 45 18.63 -1.81 -16.22
C GLU A 45 17.30 -1.55 -16.94
N ASP A 46 16.44 -2.55 -17.04
CA ASP A 46 15.07 -2.44 -17.56
C ASP A 46 14.22 -1.41 -16.78
N LEU A 47 14.56 -1.17 -15.51
CA LEU A 47 13.89 -0.22 -14.62
C LEU A 47 14.63 1.13 -14.57
N GLY A 48 15.70 1.31 -15.34
CA GLY A 48 16.58 2.48 -15.31
C GLY A 48 17.34 2.63 -13.98
N LEU A 49 17.48 1.53 -13.24
CA LEU A 49 18.18 1.44 -11.96
C LEU A 49 19.56 0.81 -12.19
N TYR A 50 20.53 1.29 -11.43
CA TYR A 50 21.91 0.83 -11.51
C TYR A 50 22.50 0.75 -10.10
N LEU A 51 23.39 -0.20 -9.90
CA LEU A 51 24.13 -0.37 -8.64
C LEU A 51 25.61 -0.22 -8.89
N SER A 52 26.30 0.41 -7.95
CA SER A 52 27.76 0.50 -7.98
C SER A 52 28.39 -0.89 -7.96
N ARG A 53 29.47 -1.06 -8.74
CA ARG A 53 30.21 -2.33 -8.83
C ARG A 53 30.80 -2.83 -7.50
N GLY A 54 30.80 -1.99 -6.47
CA GLY A 54 31.31 -2.27 -5.12
C GLY A 54 30.36 -3.06 -4.22
N LEU A 55 29.09 -3.24 -4.62
CA LEU A 55 28.15 -4.13 -3.93
C LEU A 55 28.45 -5.59 -4.25
N ALA A 56 29.61 -6.08 -3.78
CA ALA A 56 30.12 -7.45 -3.95
C ALA A 56 29.21 -8.55 -3.36
N ILE A 57 28.06 -8.17 -2.79
CA ILE A 57 27.04 -9.05 -2.21
C ILE A 57 26.10 -9.60 -3.30
N LEU A 58 26.01 -8.93 -4.45
CA LEU A 58 25.14 -9.35 -5.56
C LEU A 58 25.93 -10.12 -6.60
N ASN A 59 25.40 -11.28 -6.98
CA ASN A 59 25.87 -12.00 -8.14
C ASN A 59 25.14 -11.47 -9.39
N TYR A 60 25.44 -10.22 -9.78
CA TYR A 60 24.74 -9.44 -10.81
C TYR A 60 24.66 -10.21 -12.13
N ALA A 61 23.67 -11.08 -12.23
CA ALA A 61 23.53 -11.99 -13.35
C ALA A 61 23.04 -11.16 -14.54
N ALA A 62 23.75 -11.24 -15.66
CA ALA A 62 23.33 -10.55 -16.88
C ALA A 62 22.00 -11.09 -17.45
N LYS A 63 21.56 -12.27 -17.00
CA LYS A 63 20.30 -12.92 -17.38
C LYS A 63 19.91 -13.92 -16.30
N GLY A 64 18.62 -14.15 -16.12
CA GLY A 64 18.14 -15.09 -15.11
C GLY A 64 16.62 -15.17 -15.03
N LYS A 65 16.14 -15.65 -13.89
CA LYS A 65 14.72 -15.65 -13.53
C LYS A 65 14.46 -14.64 -12.43
N ARG A 66 13.38 -13.89 -12.55
CA ARG A 66 12.84 -13.05 -11.47
C ARG A 66 11.42 -13.45 -11.15
N ILE A 67 10.95 -13.06 -9.98
CA ILE A 67 9.56 -13.21 -9.58
C ILE A 67 8.97 -11.81 -9.54
N TYR A 68 8.07 -11.52 -10.47
CA TYR A 68 7.21 -10.34 -10.43
C TYR A 68 6.10 -10.54 -9.41
N LEU A 69 5.81 -9.47 -8.67
CA LEU A 69 4.71 -9.37 -7.73
C LEU A 69 3.95 -8.07 -7.96
N HIS A 70 2.64 -8.20 -8.05
CA HIS A 70 1.71 -7.08 -7.99
C HIS A 70 0.82 -7.28 -6.76
N ALA A 71 0.73 -6.25 -5.94
CA ALA A 71 0.00 -6.27 -4.69
C ALA A 71 -1.01 -5.13 -4.63
N LYS A 72 -2.21 -5.43 -4.13
CA LYS A 72 -3.23 -4.44 -3.80
C LYS A 72 -3.59 -4.55 -2.32
N PRO A 73 -3.16 -3.59 -1.47
CA PRO A 73 -3.62 -3.52 -0.10
C PRO A 73 -5.11 -3.17 -0.08
N PHE A 74 -5.89 -3.83 0.76
CA PHE A 74 -7.30 -3.51 0.96
C PHE A 74 -7.75 -3.82 2.40
N VAL A 75 -8.91 -3.25 2.77
CA VAL A 75 -9.64 -3.61 3.99
C VAL A 75 -11.06 -4.02 3.61
N TRP A 76 -11.68 -4.87 4.43
CA TRP A 76 -13.09 -5.19 4.27
C TRP A 76 -13.97 -4.05 4.80
N LYS A 77 -14.71 -3.42 3.91
CA LYS A 77 -15.66 -2.36 4.25
C LYS A 77 -17.07 -2.94 4.35
N PRO A 78 -17.76 -2.83 5.50
CA PRO A 78 -19.13 -3.30 5.61
C PRO A 78 -20.08 -2.42 4.81
N ARG A 79 -21.01 -3.04 4.10
CA ARG A 79 -22.15 -2.36 3.48
C ARG A 79 -23.30 -2.30 4.47
N ILE A 80 -23.40 -1.20 5.19
CA ILE A 80 -24.44 -0.97 6.21
C ILE A 80 -25.73 -0.52 5.52
N VAL A 81 -26.84 -1.19 5.86
CA VAL A 81 -28.20 -0.80 5.45
C VAL A 81 -28.94 -0.32 6.69
N LEU A 82 -29.46 0.91 6.62
CA LEU A 82 -30.26 1.51 7.68
C LEU A 82 -31.72 1.54 7.26
N THR A 83 -32.60 1.06 8.15
CA THR A 83 -34.04 1.28 7.99
C THR A 83 -34.43 2.49 8.80
N VAL A 84 -34.99 3.51 8.15
CA VAL A 84 -35.40 4.77 8.78
C VAL A 84 -36.92 4.88 8.74
N ALA A 85 -37.54 5.01 9.91
CA ALA A 85 -38.94 5.41 10.00
C ALA A 85 -39.02 6.93 9.92
N LEU A 86 -39.77 7.45 8.95
CA LEU A 86 -39.98 8.88 8.76
C LEU A 86 -41.14 9.38 9.64
N SER A 87 -41.02 10.61 10.13
CA SER A 87 -42.10 11.28 10.88
C SER A 87 -43.18 11.78 9.91
N GLU A 88 -44.47 11.65 10.28
CA GLU A 88 -45.59 12.08 9.43
C GLU A 88 -45.72 13.60 9.29
N GLU A 89 -45.29 14.37 10.30
CA GLU A 89 -45.37 15.84 10.30
C GLU A 89 -43.99 16.47 10.11
N LEU A 90 -43.83 17.24 9.03
CA LEU A 90 -42.81 18.28 8.95
C LEU A 90 -43.27 19.43 9.84
N THR A 91 -42.91 19.43 11.13
CA THR A 91 -43.18 20.59 12.00
C THR A 91 -42.54 21.83 11.41
N GLU A 92 -43.36 22.81 11.00
CA GLU A 92 -42.90 24.10 10.49
C GLU A 92 -41.94 24.75 11.51
N ALA A 93 -40.85 25.34 11.00
CA ALA A 93 -39.86 26.02 11.82
C ALA A 93 -40.48 27.27 12.44
N THR A 94 -41.05 27.15 13.63
CA THR A 94 -41.44 28.29 14.46
C THR A 94 -40.17 28.96 15.01
N SER A 95 -40.01 30.24 14.70
CA SER A 95 -38.79 31.05 14.77
C SER A 95 -38.23 31.37 16.16
N ASP A 96 -38.69 30.74 17.24
CA ASP A 96 -38.39 31.21 18.60
C ASP A 96 -38.25 30.05 19.61
N ASP A 97 -37.20 29.23 19.51
CA ASP A 97 -36.74 28.47 20.69
C ASP A 97 -35.25 28.09 20.63
N ASP A 98 -34.49 28.61 21.59
CA ASP A 98 -33.03 28.59 21.70
C ASP A 98 -32.54 27.41 22.57
N SER A 99 -33.07 26.20 22.34
CA SER A 99 -32.60 25.01 23.07
C SER A 99 -32.61 23.71 22.25
N SER A 100 -31.46 23.42 21.64
CA SER A 100 -30.83 22.08 21.59
C SER A 100 -31.76 20.86 21.41
N SER A 101 -32.68 20.88 20.46
CA SER A 101 -33.38 19.67 20.02
C SER A 101 -33.49 19.72 18.51
N SER A 102 -32.53 19.07 17.83
CA SER A 102 -32.59 18.85 16.39
C SER A 102 -33.86 18.06 16.09
N ARG A 103 -34.89 18.75 15.60
CA ARG A 103 -36.14 18.13 15.14
C ARG A 103 -35.80 17.23 13.95
N GLY A 104 -35.67 15.93 14.20
CA GLY A 104 -35.24 14.93 13.22
C GLY A 104 -36.35 14.55 12.24
N ILE A 105 -36.01 14.43 10.96
CA ILE A 105 -36.89 14.04 9.84
C ILE A 105 -37.36 12.55 9.94
N GLY A 106 -36.73 11.78 10.83
CA GLY A 106 -37.07 10.39 11.11
C GLY A 106 -36.13 9.79 12.16
N ARG A 107 -36.31 8.50 12.47
CA ARG A 107 -35.43 7.74 13.35
C ARG A 107 -34.97 6.44 12.70
N VAL A 108 -33.71 6.06 12.92
CA VAL A 108 -33.22 4.72 12.56
C VAL A 108 -33.96 3.70 13.43
N ILE A 109 -34.63 2.73 12.79
CA ILE A 109 -35.37 1.66 13.48
C ILE A 109 -34.69 0.29 13.35
N SER A 110 -33.82 0.12 12.36
CA SER A 110 -32.91 -1.02 12.29
C SER A 110 -31.63 -0.64 11.55
N SER A 111 -30.58 -1.42 11.81
CA SER A 111 -29.29 -1.33 11.13
C SER A 111 -28.78 -2.75 10.94
N ASP A 112 -28.45 -3.10 9.70
CA ASP A 112 -27.95 -4.41 9.32
C ASP A 112 -26.67 -4.27 8.47
N VAL A 113 -25.75 -5.22 8.60
CA VAL A 113 -24.63 -5.36 7.67
C VAL A 113 -25.08 -6.29 6.56
N ALA A 114 -25.31 -5.73 5.37
CA ALA A 114 -25.86 -6.49 4.25
C ALA A 114 -24.79 -7.29 3.49
N ASP A 115 -23.55 -6.80 3.47
CA ASP A 115 -22.44 -7.41 2.75
C ASP A 115 -21.09 -6.79 3.18
N TYR A 116 -19.99 -7.29 2.65
CA TYR A 116 -18.66 -6.67 2.71
C TYR A 116 -18.10 -6.45 1.31
N GLU A 117 -17.43 -5.32 1.10
CA GLU A 117 -16.72 -5.01 -0.13
C GLU A 117 -15.24 -4.75 0.13
N ARG A 118 -14.38 -5.08 -0.84
CA ARG A 118 -12.96 -4.74 -0.76
C ARG A 118 -12.80 -3.24 -0.99
N PHE A 119 -12.26 -2.54 -0.01
CA PHE A 119 -11.86 -1.15 -0.15
C PHE A 119 -10.35 -1.09 -0.38
N TYR A 120 -9.95 -0.98 -1.64
CA TYR A 120 -8.54 -0.91 -2.02
C TYR A 120 -7.89 0.38 -1.55
N LEU A 121 -6.74 0.24 -0.93
CA LEU A 121 -5.98 1.34 -0.34
C LEU A 121 -4.92 1.86 -1.30
N GLY A 122 -4.46 1.05 -2.26
CA GLY A 122 -3.35 1.41 -3.14
C GLY A 122 -2.93 0.30 -4.09
N MET A 123 -1.72 0.44 -4.63
CA MET A 123 -0.99 -0.64 -5.30
C MET A 123 0.49 -0.62 -4.89
N ALA A 124 1.13 -1.78 -5.02
CA ALA A 124 2.57 -1.91 -4.90
C ALA A 124 3.06 -2.99 -5.85
N GLN A 125 4.26 -2.82 -6.39
CA GLN A 125 4.91 -3.82 -7.21
C GLN A 125 6.28 -4.17 -6.66
N ALA A 126 6.72 -5.39 -6.91
CA ALA A 126 8.06 -5.82 -6.58
C ALA A 126 8.61 -6.83 -7.57
N TYR A 127 9.93 -6.86 -7.68
CA TYR A 127 10.66 -7.87 -8.42
C TYR A 127 11.67 -8.52 -7.48
N TYR A 128 11.55 -9.83 -7.27
CA TYR A 128 12.54 -10.59 -6.53
C TYR A 128 13.49 -11.29 -7.49
N TYR A 129 14.79 -11.10 -7.29
CA TYR A 129 15.88 -11.69 -8.05
C TYR A 129 16.58 -12.73 -7.17
N PRO A 130 16.23 -14.03 -7.30
CA PRO A 130 16.73 -15.06 -6.39
C PRO A 130 18.25 -15.26 -6.47
N GLU A 131 18.82 -15.17 -7.68
CA GLU A 131 20.26 -15.33 -7.92
C GLU A 131 21.08 -14.19 -7.29
N ASP A 132 20.50 -12.99 -7.27
CA ASP A 132 21.09 -11.80 -6.68
C ASP A 132 20.75 -11.63 -5.21
N GLN A 133 19.79 -12.40 -4.68
CA GLN A 133 19.24 -12.19 -3.34
C GLN A 133 18.74 -10.75 -3.14
N ALA A 134 18.19 -10.16 -4.20
CA ALA A 134 17.77 -8.77 -4.24
C ALA A 134 16.25 -8.65 -4.44
N LEU A 135 15.67 -7.68 -3.76
CA LEU A 135 14.27 -7.31 -3.89
C LEU A 135 14.20 -5.87 -4.41
N VAL A 136 13.49 -5.65 -5.50
CA VAL A 136 13.21 -4.31 -6.02
C VAL A 136 11.80 -3.95 -5.67
N LEU A 137 11.59 -2.80 -5.03
CA LEU A 137 10.28 -2.20 -4.80
C LEU A 137 10.01 -1.14 -5.86
N TRP A 138 8.80 -1.14 -6.40
CA TRP A 138 8.40 -0.27 -7.51
C TRP A 138 6.91 0.10 -7.39
N GLU A 139 6.51 1.27 -7.91
CA GLU A 139 5.11 1.73 -8.01
C GLU A 139 4.30 1.50 -6.73
N CYS A 140 4.78 2.07 -5.62
CA CYS A 140 4.10 1.99 -4.34
C CYS A 140 3.23 3.25 -4.13
N ASP A 141 1.94 3.14 -4.44
CA ASP A 141 0.99 4.24 -4.45
C ASP A 141 -0.28 3.97 -3.63
N VAL A 142 -0.97 5.03 -3.20
CA VAL A 142 -2.20 5.01 -2.37
C VAL A 142 -3.32 5.73 -3.12
N PHE A 143 -4.41 5.01 -3.41
CA PHE A 143 -5.40 5.46 -4.40
C PHE A 143 -6.44 6.48 -3.93
N HIS A 144 -6.67 6.61 -2.62
CA HIS A 144 -7.85 7.32 -2.13
C HIS A 144 -7.65 8.22 -0.90
N LEU A 145 -6.51 8.12 -0.20
CA LEU A 145 -6.29 8.88 1.03
C LEU A 145 -5.54 10.20 0.81
N THR A 146 -4.84 10.37 -0.31
CA THR A 146 -3.98 11.54 -0.57
C THR A 146 -4.66 12.71 -1.27
N LYS A 147 -5.94 12.58 -1.69
CA LYS A 147 -6.67 13.71 -2.31
C LYS A 147 -7.48 14.55 -1.33
N HIS A 148 -7.67 14.11 -0.08
CA HIS A 148 -8.52 14.80 0.89
C HIS A 148 -7.82 15.22 2.18
N THR A 149 -6.56 14.84 2.38
CA THR A 149 -5.73 15.32 3.49
C THR A 149 -4.38 15.76 2.94
N GLU A 150 -3.99 16.99 3.25
CA GLU A 150 -2.67 17.57 2.99
C GLU A 150 -1.58 16.88 3.84
N GLU A 151 -1.59 15.56 3.92
CA GLU A 151 -0.58 14.82 4.66
C GLU A 151 0.61 14.58 3.75
N ASP A 152 1.68 15.35 3.99
CA ASP A 152 3.00 15.12 3.43
C ASP A 152 3.39 13.64 3.63
N LEU A 153 4.09 13.07 2.64
CA LEU A 153 4.75 11.75 2.75
C LEU A 153 5.62 11.58 4.01
N GLY A 154 5.95 12.68 4.69
CA GLY A 154 6.65 12.71 5.97
C GLY A 154 5.81 12.35 7.18
N ASP A 155 4.53 12.71 7.17
CA ASP A 155 3.66 12.67 8.35
C ASP A 155 2.46 11.72 8.18
N GLY A 156 2.18 11.26 6.97
CA GLY A 156 1.18 10.23 6.69
C GLY A 156 1.56 8.87 7.28
N ALA A 157 1.25 8.65 8.56
CA ALA A 157 1.47 7.39 9.29
C ALA A 157 0.94 6.17 8.52
N PHE A 158 -0.11 6.39 7.72
CA PHE A 158 -0.71 5.39 6.86
C PHE A 158 0.22 4.88 5.76
N PHE A 159 0.82 5.77 4.95
CA PHE A 159 1.70 5.35 3.85
C PHE A 159 2.94 4.65 4.39
N VAL A 160 3.53 5.20 5.46
CA VAL A 160 4.65 4.58 6.18
C VAL A 160 4.29 3.16 6.61
N THR A 161 3.09 2.97 7.18
CA THR A 161 2.63 1.65 7.61
C THR A 161 2.48 0.71 6.43
N LEU A 162 1.82 1.11 5.35
CA LEU A 162 1.67 0.27 4.16
C LEU A 162 3.02 -0.13 3.56
N TRP A 163 3.95 0.81 3.42
CA TRP A 163 5.30 0.54 2.94
C TRP A 163 6.01 -0.49 3.81
N GLN A 164 6.03 -0.30 5.13
CA GLN A 164 6.70 -1.20 6.06
C GLN A 164 6.06 -2.59 6.08
N ARG A 165 4.73 -2.68 5.98
CA ARG A 165 4.01 -3.96 5.92
C ARG A 165 4.28 -4.68 4.60
N PHE A 166 4.34 -3.96 3.49
CA PHE A 166 4.72 -4.53 2.19
C PHE A 166 6.15 -5.07 2.24
N GLU A 167 7.10 -4.26 2.72
CA GLU A 167 8.49 -4.66 2.88
C GLU A 167 8.65 -5.90 3.78
N SER A 168 7.96 -5.94 4.92
CA SER A 168 7.98 -7.10 5.84
C SER A 168 7.43 -8.37 5.19
N MET A 169 6.26 -8.26 4.54
CA MET A 169 5.62 -9.39 3.88
C MET A 169 6.50 -9.98 2.77
N LEU A 170 7.17 -9.14 1.99
CA LEU A 170 8.10 -9.59 0.96
C LEU A 170 9.35 -10.25 1.56
N ARG A 171 9.88 -9.73 2.66
CA ARG A 171 11.04 -10.33 3.35
C ARG A 171 10.71 -11.69 3.98
N GLU A 172 9.50 -11.84 4.51
CA GLU A 172 9.00 -13.12 5.00
C GLU A 172 8.82 -14.12 3.86
N ARG A 173 8.30 -13.67 2.71
CA ARG A 173 8.13 -14.50 1.51
C ARG A 173 9.46 -14.89 0.86
N PHE A 174 10.45 -14.00 0.90
CA PHE A 174 11.78 -14.20 0.32
C PHE A 174 12.88 -14.05 1.37
N PRO A 175 13.02 -15.03 2.28
CA PRO A 175 13.93 -14.93 3.43
C PRO A 175 15.41 -14.88 3.06
N ALA A 176 15.76 -15.25 1.82
CA ALA A 176 17.12 -15.15 1.31
C ALA A 176 17.51 -13.73 0.86
N THR A 177 16.60 -12.75 0.90
CA THR A 177 16.86 -11.37 0.49
C THR A 177 17.94 -10.72 1.38
N LYS A 178 18.97 -10.16 0.74
CA LYS A 178 20.06 -9.42 1.39
C LYS A 178 20.05 -7.94 1.06
N LEU A 179 19.36 -7.56 0.00
CA LEU A 179 19.31 -6.19 -0.48
C LEU A 179 17.89 -5.84 -0.92
N ILE A 180 17.43 -4.66 -0.51
CA ILE A 180 16.25 -4.02 -1.08
C ILE A 180 16.69 -2.80 -1.89
N VAL A 181 16.18 -2.69 -3.10
CA VAL A 181 16.45 -1.61 -4.04
C VAL A 181 15.13 -0.92 -4.38
N THR A 182 15.16 0.40 -4.50
CA THR A 182 14.02 1.18 -4.96
C THR A 182 14.51 2.40 -5.73
N PRO A 183 13.73 2.91 -6.69
CA PRO A 183 13.98 4.21 -7.28
C PRO A 183 13.96 5.31 -6.22
N GLY A 184 14.84 6.29 -6.39
CA GLY A 184 14.85 7.56 -5.67
C GLY A 184 13.88 8.59 -6.25
N TRP A 185 12.83 8.12 -6.93
CA TRP A 185 11.71 8.87 -7.48
C TRP A 185 10.47 7.96 -7.57
N GLU A 186 9.27 8.51 -7.45
CA GLU A 186 8.02 7.76 -7.63
C GLU A 186 7.02 8.70 -8.33
N PRO A 187 6.39 8.29 -9.45
CA PRO A 187 5.26 9.01 -10.03
C PRO A 187 4.24 9.47 -8.98
N GLY A 188 3.89 10.75 -8.99
CA GLY A 188 2.92 11.33 -8.04
C GLY A 188 3.56 12.07 -6.86
N TYR A 189 4.86 11.91 -6.61
CA TYR A 189 5.57 12.59 -5.54
C TYR A 189 6.75 13.43 -6.06
N SER A 190 7.12 14.48 -5.33
CA SER A 190 8.37 15.17 -5.64
C SER A 190 9.57 14.26 -5.32
N SER A 191 10.63 14.35 -6.12
CA SER A 191 11.85 13.56 -5.86
C SER A 191 12.49 13.91 -4.52
N GLU A 192 12.28 15.12 -3.99
CA GLU A 192 12.83 15.53 -2.70
C GLU A 192 12.12 14.84 -1.54
N GLU A 193 10.78 14.90 -1.52
CA GLU A 193 9.94 14.26 -0.49
C GLU A 193 10.13 12.74 -0.50
N TRP A 194 10.15 12.13 -1.68
CA TRP A 194 10.34 10.69 -1.82
C TRP A 194 11.70 10.25 -1.25
N ARG A 195 12.77 10.96 -1.59
CA ARG A 195 14.12 10.64 -1.06
C ARG A 195 14.21 10.87 0.45
N ALA A 196 13.53 11.88 0.97
CA ALA A 196 13.46 12.11 2.41
C ALA A 196 12.71 10.98 3.11
N PHE A 197 11.60 10.51 2.54
CA PHE A 197 10.85 9.34 3.00
C PHE A 197 11.73 8.08 3.01
N LEU A 198 12.39 7.77 1.89
CA LEU A 198 13.26 6.60 1.78
C LEU A 198 14.38 6.60 2.84
N LYS A 199 15.01 7.75 3.10
CA LYS A 199 16.01 7.89 4.16
C LYS A 199 15.44 7.58 5.54
N ARG A 200 14.21 8.03 5.85
CA ARG A 200 13.52 7.70 7.10
C ARG A 200 13.20 6.20 7.22
N GLN A 201 12.97 5.53 6.09
CA GLN A 201 12.75 4.06 6.06
C GLN A 201 14.05 3.24 6.09
N GLY A 202 15.21 3.89 6.23
CA GLY A 202 16.52 3.25 6.34
C GLY A 202 17.23 2.97 5.02
N TYR A 203 16.77 3.58 3.92
CA TYR A 203 17.46 3.48 2.63
C TYR A 203 18.54 4.56 2.50
N ALA A 204 19.64 4.22 1.84
CA ALA A 204 20.69 5.15 1.44
C ALA A 204 20.74 5.26 -0.09
N PRO A 205 21.08 6.43 -0.67
CA PRO A 205 21.36 6.50 -2.10
C PRO A 205 22.61 5.67 -2.43
N ASP A 206 22.60 4.97 -3.57
CA ASP A 206 23.83 4.39 -4.12
C ASP A 206 24.84 5.51 -4.42
N GLU A 207 26.11 5.26 -4.11
CA GLU A 207 27.17 6.28 -4.19
C GLU A 207 27.41 6.73 -5.63
N GLU A 208 27.40 5.78 -6.56
CA GLU A 208 27.62 6.00 -7.98
C GLU A 208 26.33 6.42 -8.68
N HIS A 209 25.23 5.73 -8.38
CA HIS A 209 23.94 5.96 -9.01
C HIS A 209 22.94 6.55 -8.02
N LYS A 210 23.08 7.86 -7.72
CA LYS A 210 22.24 8.60 -6.75
C LYS A 210 20.72 8.59 -7.00
N ARG A 211 20.29 8.02 -8.13
CA ARG A 211 18.90 7.76 -8.45
C ARG A 211 18.42 6.45 -7.83
N THR A 212 19.28 5.50 -7.56
CA THR A 212 18.96 4.24 -6.89
C THR A 212 19.12 4.39 -5.38
N PHE A 213 18.17 3.85 -4.62
CA PHE A 213 18.22 3.78 -3.16
C PHE A 213 18.27 2.33 -2.72
N ILE A 214 19.13 2.06 -1.74
CA ILE A 214 19.46 0.72 -1.28
C ILE A 214 19.25 0.61 0.23
N LYS A 215 18.79 -0.55 0.66
CA LYS A 215 18.72 -0.96 2.06
C LYS A 215 19.32 -2.34 2.18
N LEU A 216 20.50 -2.40 2.80
CA LEU A 216 21.15 -3.67 3.12
C LEU A 216 20.43 -4.32 4.30
N LEU A 217 20.17 -5.62 4.17
CA LEU A 217 19.59 -6.41 5.23
C LEU A 217 20.71 -7.20 5.89
N ASP A 218 20.77 -7.16 7.21
CA ASP A 218 21.69 -8.01 7.96
C ASP A 218 21.38 -9.48 7.65
N SER A 219 22.43 -10.30 7.51
CA SER A 219 22.25 -11.74 7.41
C SER A 219 21.69 -12.25 8.73
N ALA A 220 20.44 -12.71 8.72
CA ALA A 220 19.82 -13.38 9.85
C ALA A 220 20.57 -14.67 10.23
#